data_AF-A0A8C0ZFS2-F1
#
_entry.id   AF-A0A8C0ZFS2-F1
#
_cell.length_a   1.000
_cell.length_b   1.000
_cell.length_c   1.000
_cell.angle_alpha   90.00
_cell.angle_beta   90.00
_cell.angle_gamma   90.00
#
_symmetry.space_group_name_H-M   'P 1'
#
loop_
_entity.id
_entity.type
_entity.pdbx_description
1 polymer ?
#
loop_
_entity_poly.entity_id
_entity_poly.type
_entity_poly.pdbx_seq_one_letter_code
_entity_poly.pdbx_strand_id
1 'polypeptide(L)'
;DLNNFWKENGKLPLKNEKSGNKATPTLTQSFTFIINKEEKCKDKIPALVLLLSTTTDEFHMRWVASYCSGTRFAMKADSDVFVNMMHLIEKLPRPLPPPTQNYFTGHLMKGHRPIWNKGNGYIFSGDLAAKIVNASLIIKYIHLEDVYIGFCLNVKGVQIVPPPYSLFNLHKVPFSPCVYNKIITSHRIQTREHILYWETLQKKKHVRRERSILEHPRNTFDNGQGSRCFLIRNRTSM
;
A
#
# COMPACT_ATOMS: atom_id res chain seq x y z
N ASP A 1 19.06 8.88 -2.03
CA ASP A 1 18.51 8.02 -0.96
C ASP A 1 16.99 8.03 -1.08
N LEU A 2 16.37 6.85 -1.25
CA LEU A 2 14.91 6.69 -1.36
C LEU A 2 14.19 7.27 -0.14
N ASN A 3 14.81 7.18 1.04
CA ASN A 3 14.26 7.76 2.27
C ASN A 3 14.14 9.28 2.19
N ASN A 4 15.00 9.98 1.45
CA ASN A 4 14.92 11.43 1.27
C ASN A 4 13.92 11.83 0.18
N PHE A 5 13.79 11.04 -0.89
CA PHE A 5 12.79 11.27 -1.94
C PHE A 5 11.35 11.24 -1.40
N TRP A 6 11.01 10.24 -0.58
CA TRP A 6 9.69 10.15 0.04
C TRP A 6 9.43 11.27 1.08
N LYS A 7 10.49 11.79 1.72
CA LYS A 7 10.40 12.95 2.62
C LYS A 7 10.11 14.26 1.85
N GLU A 8 10.75 14.46 0.70
CA GLU A 8 10.69 15.72 -0.07
C GLU A 8 9.49 15.81 -1.01
N ASN A 9 9.09 14.70 -1.65
CA ASN A 9 8.00 14.69 -2.65
C ASN A 9 6.62 14.32 -2.08
N GLY A 10 6.51 14.23 -0.74
CA GLY A 10 5.26 13.99 -0.01
C GLY A 10 4.33 15.20 0.09
N LYS A 11 4.61 16.31 -0.61
CA LYS A 11 3.75 17.49 -0.68
C LYS A 11 3.29 17.71 -2.13
N LEU A 12 1.98 17.65 -2.36
CA LEU A 12 1.38 18.17 -3.60
C LEU A 12 1.53 19.70 -3.63
N PRO A 13 1.73 20.33 -4.81
CA PRO A 13 1.85 21.77 -4.92
C PRO A 13 0.54 22.45 -4.46
N LEU A 14 0.68 23.42 -3.56
CA LEU A 14 -0.41 24.31 -3.14
C LEU A 14 -0.75 25.24 -4.33
N LYS A 15 -1.97 25.13 -4.87
CA LYS A 15 -2.53 26.22 -5.69
C LYS A 15 -3.08 27.28 -4.75
N ASN A 16 -2.55 28.49 -4.86
CA ASN A 16 -3.15 29.69 -4.33
C ASN A 16 -4.41 30.00 -5.13
N GLU A 17 -5.59 29.88 -4.54
CA GLU A 17 -6.78 30.56 -5.03
C GLU A 17 -7.48 31.29 -3.88
N LYS A 18 -7.61 32.61 -4.09
CA LYS A 18 -8.29 33.56 -3.22
C LYS A 18 -9.80 33.33 -3.30
N SER A 19 -10.44 33.44 -2.13
CA SER A 19 -11.81 33.93 -1.89
C SER A 19 -13.00 33.24 -2.57
N GLY A 20 -13.90 32.69 -1.74
CA GLY A 20 -15.35 32.79 -1.96
C GLY A 20 -16.14 31.49 -2.22
N ASN A 21 -16.89 31.08 -1.18
CA ASN A 21 -18.19 30.39 -1.20
C ASN A 21 -18.31 28.85 -1.24
N LYS A 22 -18.89 28.35 -0.12
CA LYS A 22 -19.78 27.19 0.11
C LYS A 22 -19.32 25.76 -0.23
N ALA A 23 -19.00 25.07 0.87
CA ALA A 23 -18.85 23.64 1.14
C ALA A 23 -19.29 22.59 0.09
N THR A 24 -18.31 21.78 -0.31
CA THR A 24 -18.41 20.33 -0.51
C THR A 24 -17.24 19.69 0.25
N PRO A 25 -17.40 18.54 0.93
CA PRO A 25 -16.29 17.90 1.64
C PRO A 25 -15.38 17.22 0.61
N THR A 26 -14.50 17.99 -0.03
CA THR A 26 -13.38 17.45 -0.79
C THR A 26 -12.48 16.67 0.16
N LEU A 27 -12.51 15.34 0.05
CA LEU A 27 -11.58 14.44 0.73
C LEU A 27 -10.19 14.52 0.07
N THR A 28 -9.60 15.70 0.10
CA THR A 28 -8.16 15.93 -0.10
C THR A 28 -7.49 15.78 1.26
N GLN A 29 -7.46 14.55 1.79
CA GLN A 29 -6.58 14.26 2.91
C GLN A 29 -5.15 14.25 2.39
N SER A 30 -4.39 15.26 2.79
CA SER A 30 -2.93 15.32 2.67
C SER A 30 -2.34 14.14 3.43
N PHE A 31 -1.75 13.18 2.73
CA PHE A 31 -0.99 12.10 3.36
C PHE A 31 0.49 12.47 3.34
N THR A 32 0.98 13.01 4.45
CA THR A 32 2.43 13.19 4.65
C THR A 32 3.06 11.83 4.95
N PHE A 33 3.72 11.23 3.96
CA PHE A 33 4.48 9.98 4.11
C PHE A 33 5.82 10.20 4.83
N ILE A 34 5.74 10.66 6.09
CA ILE A 34 6.62 10.28 7.20
C ILE A 34 6.97 8.77 7.25
N ILE A 35 8.16 8.28 6.91
CA ILE A 35 8.49 6.84 7.04
C ILE A 35 9.17 6.61 8.39
N ASN A 36 8.69 5.61 9.15
CA ASN A 36 9.29 5.07 10.38
C ASN A 36 9.80 6.13 11.39
N LYS A 37 8.92 7.02 11.85
CA LYS A 37 9.26 8.06 12.83
C LYS A 37 8.30 8.04 14.02
N GLU A 38 8.84 7.88 15.22
CA GLU A 38 8.07 7.70 16.46
C GLU A 38 7.12 8.87 16.74
N GLU A 39 7.49 10.09 16.34
CA GLU A 39 6.65 11.27 16.52
C GLU A 39 5.36 11.27 15.71
N LYS A 40 5.26 10.45 14.66
CA LYS A 40 4.13 10.48 13.71
C LYS A 40 2.78 10.09 14.29
N CYS A 41 2.78 9.25 15.31
CA CYS A 41 1.55 8.77 15.92
C CYS A 41 1.29 9.43 17.29
N LYS A 42 2.12 10.41 17.70
CA LYS A 42 1.96 11.15 18.97
C LYS A 42 0.73 12.06 18.96
N ASP A 43 0.56 12.86 17.89
CA ASP A 43 -0.54 13.85 17.83
C ASP A 43 -1.80 13.31 17.16
N LYS A 44 -1.62 12.46 16.14
CA LYS A 44 -2.72 11.88 15.36
C LYS A 44 -2.34 10.52 14.82
N ILE A 45 -3.15 9.52 15.13
CA ILE A 45 -2.92 8.16 14.65
C ILE A 45 -3.43 8.04 13.20
N PRO A 46 -2.57 7.70 12.22
CA PRO A 46 -2.99 7.49 10.85
C PRO A 46 -3.78 6.19 10.70
N ALA A 47 -4.73 6.16 9.76
CA ALA A 47 -5.47 4.94 9.44
C ALA A 47 -4.60 3.86 8.77
N LEU A 48 -3.52 4.26 8.09
CA LEU A 48 -2.57 3.37 7.44
C LEU A 48 -1.13 3.82 7.75
N VAL A 49 -0.29 2.91 8.20
CA VAL A 49 1.17 3.10 8.35
C VAL A 49 1.91 2.30 7.27
N LEU A 50 2.91 2.91 6.62
CA LEU A 50 3.83 2.21 5.74
C LEU A 50 5.20 2.08 6.44
N LEU A 51 5.68 0.84 6.55
CA LEU A 51 6.93 0.46 7.18
C LEU A 51 7.86 -0.05 6.07
N LEU A 52 8.93 0.69 5.80
CA LEU A 52 9.90 0.31 4.78
C LEU A 52 11.06 -0.41 5.44
N SER A 53 11.28 -1.66 5.05
CA SER A 53 12.37 -2.49 5.55
C SER A 53 13.64 -2.20 4.76
N THR A 54 14.68 -1.77 5.47
CA THR A 54 16.02 -1.55 4.90
C THR A 54 17.00 -2.65 5.28
N THR A 55 16.71 -3.39 6.34
CA THR A 55 17.53 -4.50 6.82
C THR A 55 16.67 -5.70 7.19
N THR A 56 17.29 -6.88 7.29
CA THR A 56 16.60 -8.15 7.59
C THR A 56 16.21 -8.32 9.06
N ASP A 57 16.76 -7.50 9.96
CA ASP A 57 16.58 -7.63 11.41
C ASP A 57 15.51 -6.66 11.97
N GLU A 58 14.86 -5.88 11.12
CA GLU A 58 13.83 -4.91 11.54
C GLU A 58 12.51 -5.59 11.92
N PHE A 59 12.26 -5.71 13.23
CA PHE A 59 11.00 -6.22 13.75
C PHE A 59 9.92 -5.14 13.85
N HIS A 60 9.35 -4.78 12.70
CA HIS A 60 8.36 -3.72 12.53
C HIS A 60 7.10 -3.85 13.39
N MET A 61 6.74 -5.07 13.80
CA MET A 61 5.62 -5.32 14.70
C MET A 61 5.79 -4.63 16.06
N ARG A 62 7.02 -4.63 16.60
CA ARG A 62 7.33 -3.95 17.86
C ARG A 62 7.14 -2.45 17.74
N TRP A 63 7.58 -1.87 16.62
CA TRP A 63 7.41 -0.44 16.39
C TRP A 63 5.92 -0.05 16.35
N VAL A 64 5.09 -0.78 15.61
CA VAL A 64 3.65 -0.50 15.56
C VAL A 64 3.00 -0.67 16.93
N ALA A 65 3.33 -1.75 17.66
CA ALA A 65 2.78 -1.99 18.99
C ALA A 65 3.17 -0.90 19.99
N SER A 66 4.40 -0.39 19.93
CA SER A 66 4.92 0.62 20.87
C SER A 66 4.49 2.04 20.54
N TYR A 67 4.45 2.39 19.25
CA TYR A 67 4.31 3.79 18.84
C TYR A 67 3.02 4.10 18.09
N CYS A 68 2.34 3.10 17.50
CA CYS A 68 1.19 3.35 16.65
C CYS A 68 0.08 2.30 16.79
N SER A 69 -0.18 1.85 18.02
CA SER A 69 -1.09 0.73 18.32
C SER A 69 -2.55 0.96 17.89
N GLY A 70 -2.99 2.22 17.79
CA GLY A 70 -4.33 2.58 17.33
C GLY A 70 -4.50 2.64 15.82
N THR A 71 -3.45 2.37 15.03
CA THR A 71 -3.59 2.39 13.56
C THR A 71 -4.52 1.29 13.08
N ARG A 72 -5.31 1.56 12.04
CA ARG A 72 -6.23 0.54 11.51
C ARG A 72 -5.44 -0.54 10.77
N PHE A 73 -4.50 -0.15 9.93
CA PHE A 73 -3.64 -1.06 9.20
C PHE A 73 -2.20 -0.57 9.15
N ALA A 74 -1.27 -1.51 9.10
CA ALA A 74 0.11 -1.26 8.75
C ALA A 74 0.51 -2.16 7.58
N MET A 75 1.36 -1.65 6.70
CA MET A 75 1.93 -2.39 5.59
C MET A 75 3.45 -2.37 5.71
N LYS A 76 4.06 -3.55 5.72
CA LYS A 76 5.51 -3.71 5.54
C LYS A 76 5.82 -3.88 4.06
N ALA A 77 6.90 -3.25 3.59
CA ALA A 77 7.46 -3.46 2.26
C ALA A 77 8.98 -3.34 2.30
N ASP A 78 9.69 -4.14 1.51
CA ASP A 78 11.14 -4.03 1.36
C ASP A 78 11.50 -2.81 0.49
N SER A 79 12.75 -2.35 0.60
CA SER A 79 13.24 -1.16 -0.13
C SER A 79 13.22 -1.28 -1.66
N ASP A 80 13.16 -2.49 -2.22
CA ASP A 80 13.07 -2.78 -3.66
C ASP A 80 11.65 -3.19 -4.10
N VAL A 81 10.65 -2.95 -3.25
CA VAL A 81 9.23 -3.23 -3.53
C VAL A 81 8.52 -1.93 -3.88
N PHE A 82 8.05 -1.81 -5.12
CA PHE A 82 7.10 -0.76 -5.46
C PHE A 82 5.74 -1.02 -4.82
N VAL A 83 5.21 -0.03 -4.10
CA VAL A 83 3.87 -0.07 -3.50
C VAL A 83 2.94 0.94 -4.17
N ASN A 84 1.86 0.46 -4.78
CA ASN A 84 0.80 1.34 -5.26
C ASN A 84 -0.10 1.78 -4.10
N MET A 85 0.33 2.84 -3.40
CA MET A 85 -0.39 3.40 -2.25
C MET A 85 -1.83 3.80 -2.58
N MET A 86 -2.08 4.23 -3.82
CA MET A 86 -3.41 4.67 -4.22
C MET A 86 -4.37 3.50 -4.36
N HIS A 87 -3.92 2.43 -5.03
CA HIS A 87 -4.71 1.22 -5.15
C HIS A 87 -4.94 0.57 -3.78
N LEU A 88 -3.91 0.57 -2.94
CA LEU A 88 -3.96 0.07 -1.57
C LEU A 88 -5.05 0.78 -0.74
N ILE A 89 -5.07 2.11 -0.72
CA ILE A 89 -6.07 2.90 0.04
C ILE A 89 -7.48 2.73 -0.54
N GLU A 90 -7.63 2.59 -1.86
CA GLU A 90 -8.93 2.40 -2.50
C GLU A 90 -9.53 1.01 -2.28
N LYS A 91 -8.68 -0.03 -2.22
CA LYS A 91 -9.08 -1.45 -2.13
C LYS A 91 -9.10 -2.00 -0.73
N LEU A 92 -8.23 -1.54 0.17
CA LEU A 92 -8.30 -1.96 1.57
C LEU A 92 -9.69 -1.77 2.21
N PRO A 93 -10.55 -0.81 1.84
CA PRO A 93 -11.89 -0.71 2.42
C PRO A 93 -13.03 -1.39 1.63
N ARG A 94 -12.81 -2.05 0.48
CA ARG A 94 -13.90 -2.49 -0.43
C ARG A 94 -13.65 -3.83 -1.15
N PRO A 95 -14.67 -4.67 -1.43
CA PRO A 95 -16.13 -4.44 -1.26
C PRO A 95 -16.68 -4.86 0.11
N LEU A 96 -16.00 -5.77 0.81
CA LEU A 96 -16.17 -5.99 2.25
C LEU A 96 -14.88 -5.51 2.89
N PRO A 97 -14.91 -4.51 3.80
CA PRO A 97 -13.68 -4.11 4.47
C PRO A 97 -13.08 -5.35 5.16
N PRO A 98 -11.77 -5.57 5.06
CA PRO A 98 -11.10 -6.62 5.79
C PRO A 98 -11.40 -6.42 7.28
N PRO A 99 -11.42 -7.52 8.05
CA PRO A 99 -11.55 -7.45 9.49
C PRO A 99 -10.60 -6.37 10.02
N THR A 100 -11.13 -5.47 10.84
CA THR A 100 -10.31 -4.43 11.47
C THR A 100 -9.43 -4.99 12.59
N GLN A 101 -9.56 -6.30 12.87
CA GLN A 101 -8.85 -7.02 13.91
C GLN A 101 -8.35 -8.37 13.41
N ASN A 102 -7.24 -8.85 13.97
CA ASN A 102 -6.61 -10.12 13.62
C ASN A 102 -6.41 -10.33 12.11
N TYR A 103 -6.20 -9.26 11.36
CA TYR A 103 -6.08 -9.33 9.91
C TYR A 103 -4.62 -9.37 9.50
N PHE A 104 -4.26 -10.32 8.65
CA PHE A 104 -2.95 -10.44 8.05
C PHE A 104 -3.09 -10.94 6.61
N THR A 105 -2.53 -10.24 5.63
CA THR A 105 -2.57 -10.62 4.20
C THR A 105 -1.25 -10.30 3.51
N GLY A 106 -0.92 -11.03 2.46
CA GLY A 106 0.27 -10.81 1.65
C GLY A 106 0.44 -11.91 0.61
N HIS A 107 1.67 -12.12 0.12
CA HIS A 107 1.94 -13.23 -0.78
C HIS A 107 2.09 -14.55 0.00
N LEU A 108 1.04 -15.38 -0.02
CA LEU A 108 0.96 -16.60 0.77
C LEU A 108 1.86 -17.73 0.23
N MET A 109 2.78 -18.23 1.06
CA MET A 109 3.56 -19.43 0.78
C MET A 109 2.79 -20.68 1.25
N LYS A 110 2.11 -21.36 0.30
CA LYS A 110 1.40 -22.62 0.55
C LYS A 110 2.36 -23.81 0.60
N GLY A 111 1.91 -24.93 1.19
CA GLY A 111 2.69 -26.17 1.25
C GLY A 111 3.78 -26.21 2.33
N HIS A 112 3.86 -25.19 3.18
CA HIS A 112 4.80 -25.10 4.29
C HIS A 112 4.03 -24.99 5.63
N ARG A 113 4.66 -25.41 6.73
CA ARG A 113 4.13 -25.25 8.10
C ARG A 113 5.18 -24.55 8.97
N PRO A 114 4.87 -23.39 9.59
CA PRO A 114 3.62 -22.64 9.46
C PRO A 114 3.42 -22.09 8.05
N ILE A 115 2.19 -21.66 7.75
CA ILE A 115 1.93 -20.83 6.58
C ILE A 115 2.49 -19.43 6.86
N TRP A 116 3.18 -18.83 5.90
CA TRP A 116 3.80 -17.51 6.05
C TRP A 116 3.67 -16.70 4.75
N ASN A 117 3.92 -15.38 4.84
CA ASN A 117 3.95 -14.51 3.67
C ASN A 117 5.38 -14.32 3.20
N LYS A 118 5.65 -14.36 1.90
CA LYS A 118 7.02 -14.10 1.42
C LYS A 118 7.35 -12.60 1.46
N GLY A 119 8.60 -12.26 1.76
CA GLY A 119 9.06 -10.91 2.16
C GLY A 119 8.83 -9.71 1.26
N ASN A 120 8.22 -9.87 0.08
CA ASN A 120 7.92 -8.76 -0.81
C ASN A 120 6.85 -7.77 -0.27
N GLY A 121 6.33 -7.99 0.93
CA GLY A 121 5.44 -7.08 1.65
C GLY A 121 4.12 -7.71 2.06
N TYR A 122 3.61 -7.27 3.20
CA TYR A 122 2.38 -7.77 3.81
C TYR A 122 1.64 -6.64 4.54
N ILE A 123 0.34 -6.83 4.77
CA ILE A 123 -0.54 -5.90 5.48
C ILE A 123 -1.09 -6.60 6.71
N PHE A 124 -1.17 -5.87 7.82
CA PHE A 124 -1.73 -6.35 9.07
C PHE A 124 -2.56 -5.29 9.77
N SER A 125 -3.52 -5.69 10.60
CA SER A 125 -4.27 -4.77 11.45
C SER A 125 -3.42 -4.32 12.65
N GLY A 126 -3.61 -3.09 13.13
CA GLY A 126 -2.78 -2.53 14.20
C GLY A 126 -2.85 -3.32 15.51
N ASP A 127 -4.02 -3.87 15.86
CA ASP A 127 -4.21 -4.72 17.04
C ASP A 127 -3.37 -6.01 16.99
N LEU A 128 -3.13 -6.52 15.78
CA LEU A 128 -2.39 -7.76 15.58
C LEU A 128 -0.90 -7.59 15.90
N ALA A 129 -0.36 -6.37 15.77
CA ALA A 129 1.03 -6.07 16.08
C ALA A 129 1.39 -6.48 17.51
N ALA A 130 0.60 -6.05 18.50
CA ALA A 130 0.82 -6.38 19.91
C ALA A 130 0.68 -7.88 20.18
N LYS A 131 -0.25 -8.57 19.49
CA LYS A 131 -0.40 -10.03 19.62
C LYS A 131 0.82 -10.78 19.10
N ILE A 132 1.38 -10.35 17.96
CA ILE A 132 2.61 -10.93 17.40
C ILE A 132 3.80 -10.65 18.31
N VAL A 133 3.95 -9.42 18.83
CA VAL A 133 5.00 -9.09 19.81
C VAL A 133 4.91 -9.98 21.04
N ASN A 134 3.72 -10.17 21.61
CA ASN A 134 3.53 -11.06 22.76
C ASN A 134 3.84 -12.54 22.43
N ALA A 135 3.60 -12.99 21.20
CA ALA A 135 4.01 -14.33 20.75
C ALA A 135 5.53 -14.45 20.64
N SER A 136 6.18 -13.39 20.17
CA SER A 136 7.63 -13.33 19.95
C SER A 136 8.46 -13.46 21.22
N LEU A 137 7.85 -13.25 22.41
CA LEU A 137 8.50 -13.47 23.70
C LEU A 137 8.57 -14.95 24.09
N ILE A 138 7.75 -15.80 23.45
CA ILE A 138 7.62 -17.23 23.76
C ILE A 138 8.38 -18.08 22.72
N ILE A 139 8.40 -17.62 21.47
CA ILE A 139 8.95 -18.36 20.33
C ILE A 139 10.44 -18.02 20.19
N LYS A 140 11.28 -19.05 20.02
CA LYS A 140 12.69 -18.84 19.71
C LYS A 140 12.84 -18.07 18.39
N TYR A 141 13.61 -16.98 18.41
CA TYR A 141 13.85 -16.16 17.23
C TYR A 141 14.44 -16.98 16.07
N ILE A 142 13.95 -16.69 14.86
CA ILE A 142 14.45 -17.24 13.59
C ILE A 142 14.82 -16.06 12.71
N HIS A 143 16.01 -16.09 12.10
CA HIS A 143 16.55 -14.99 11.26
C HIS A 143 15.74 -14.67 9.99
N LEU A 144 14.72 -15.47 9.68
CA LEU A 144 13.78 -15.19 8.59
C LEU A 144 12.53 -14.56 9.20
N GLU A 145 12.48 -13.23 9.18
CA GLU A 145 11.41 -12.43 9.80
C GLU A 145 10.01 -12.86 9.37
N ASP A 146 9.76 -13.04 8.07
CA ASP A 146 8.42 -13.43 7.62
C ASP A 146 8.01 -14.84 8.09
N VAL A 147 8.97 -15.77 8.15
CA VAL A 147 8.76 -17.14 8.66
C VAL A 147 8.50 -17.09 10.16
N TYR A 148 9.28 -16.27 10.88
CA TYR A 148 9.14 -16.05 12.31
C TYR A 148 7.76 -15.48 12.66
N ILE A 149 7.27 -14.52 11.88
CA ILE A 149 5.89 -14.01 11.99
C ILE A 149 4.87 -15.13 11.75
N GLY A 150 5.09 -16.00 10.75
CA GLY A 150 4.23 -17.16 10.51
C GLY A 150 4.08 -18.06 11.76
N PHE A 151 5.17 -18.29 12.50
CA PHE A 151 5.11 -19.01 13.78
C PHE A 151 4.32 -18.24 14.84
N CYS A 152 4.55 -16.93 14.96
CA CYS A 152 3.83 -16.07 15.90
C CYS A 152 2.32 -16.08 15.65
N LEU A 153 1.90 -15.99 14.38
CA LEU A 153 0.50 -16.06 13.97
C LEU A 153 -0.11 -17.42 14.31
N ASN A 154 0.61 -18.51 14.05
CA ASN A 154 0.15 -19.87 14.36
C ASN A 154 -0.11 -20.05 15.86
N VAL A 155 0.83 -19.65 16.72
CA VAL A 155 0.66 -19.73 18.19
C VAL A 155 -0.52 -18.87 18.67
N LYS A 156 -0.80 -17.74 18.01
CA LYS A 156 -1.94 -16.88 18.32
C LYS A 156 -3.25 -17.31 17.66
N GLY A 157 -3.27 -18.41 16.91
CA GLY A 157 -4.46 -18.90 16.20
C GLY A 157 -4.96 -17.95 15.11
N VAL A 158 -4.10 -17.07 14.59
CA VAL A 158 -4.45 -16.09 13.56
C VAL A 158 -4.16 -16.68 12.18
N GLN A 159 -5.17 -16.74 11.32
CA GLN A 159 -5.03 -17.22 9.95
C GLN A 159 -4.61 -16.09 9.01
N ILE A 160 -3.74 -16.41 8.06
CA ILE A 160 -3.41 -15.48 6.98
C ILE A 160 -4.53 -15.49 5.96
N VAL A 161 -5.07 -14.30 5.67
CA VAL A 161 -6.12 -14.10 4.67
C VAL A 161 -5.46 -14.02 3.29
N PRO A 162 -5.78 -14.93 2.35
CA PRO A 162 -5.26 -14.86 1.00
C PRO A 162 -5.86 -13.65 0.25
N PRO A 163 -5.04 -12.87 -0.48
CA PRO A 163 -5.56 -11.74 -1.25
C PRO A 163 -6.42 -12.23 -2.42
N PRO A 164 -7.49 -11.51 -2.79
CA PRO A 164 -8.19 -11.77 -4.04
C PRO A 164 -7.26 -11.34 -5.19
N TYR A 165 -6.84 -12.31 -6.02
CA TYR A 165 -5.95 -12.11 -7.19
C TYR A 165 -4.47 -11.81 -6.84
N SER A 166 -3.65 -11.66 -7.90
CA SER A 166 -2.20 -11.38 -7.85
C SER A 166 -1.88 -9.93 -7.43
N LEU A 167 -2.40 -9.50 -6.28
CA LEU A 167 -2.16 -8.16 -5.72
C LEU A 167 -0.72 -8.00 -5.22
N PHE A 168 -0.14 -9.09 -4.68
CA PHE A 168 1.22 -9.13 -4.16
C PHE A 168 2.12 -9.96 -5.06
N ASN A 169 3.01 -9.32 -5.81
CA ASN A 169 3.83 -9.97 -6.83
C ASN A 169 5.29 -10.16 -6.35
N LEU A 170 5.78 -11.40 -6.37
CA LEU A 170 7.16 -11.76 -5.95
C LEU A 170 8.24 -11.35 -6.94
N HIS A 171 7.83 -11.03 -8.16
CA HIS A 171 8.69 -10.70 -9.27
C HIS A 171 8.35 -9.31 -9.77
N LYS A 172 9.25 -8.78 -10.61
CA LYS A 172 9.02 -7.53 -11.31
C LYS A 172 7.89 -7.72 -12.32
N VAL A 173 6.81 -6.97 -12.14
CA VAL A 173 5.72 -6.88 -13.10
C VAL A 173 6.13 -5.90 -14.20
N PRO A 174 5.95 -6.22 -15.49
CA PRO A 174 6.22 -5.26 -16.56
C PRO A 174 5.44 -3.97 -16.37
N PHE A 175 6.15 -2.84 -16.39
CA PHE A 175 5.54 -1.57 -16.06
C PHE A 175 4.60 -1.09 -17.15
N SER A 176 3.32 -0.93 -16.78
CA SER A 176 2.39 -0.03 -17.45
C SER A 176 1.42 0.53 -16.41
N PRO A 177 0.94 1.78 -16.58
CA PRO A 177 -0.03 2.35 -15.64
C PRO A 177 -1.30 1.51 -15.48
N CYS A 178 -1.71 0.81 -16.54
CA CYS A 178 -2.90 -0.03 -16.55
C CYS A 178 -2.75 -1.27 -15.66
N VAL A 179 -1.59 -1.91 -15.72
CA VAL A 179 -1.26 -3.06 -14.89
C VAL A 179 -1.02 -2.61 -13.46
N TYR A 180 -0.23 -1.54 -13.27
CA TYR A 180 0.12 -1.06 -11.93
C TYR A 180 -1.09 -0.54 -11.15
N ASN A 181 -2.14 -0.04 -11.82
CA ASN A 181 -3.42 0.33 -11.19
C ASN A 181 -4.28 -0.84 -10.70
N LYS A 182 -3.84 -2.09 -10.89
CA LYS A 182 -4.56 -3.31 -10.49
C LYS A 182 -3.78 -4.18 -9.50
N ILE A 183 -2.58 -3.77 -9.11
CA ILE A 183 -1.71 -4.50 -8.18
C ILE A 183 -1.37 -3.62 -6.98
N ILE A 184 -1.01 -4.23 -5.86
CA ILE A 184 -0.50 -3.53 -4.68
C ILE A 184 1.02 -3.47 -4.76
N THR A 185 1.70 -4.61 -5.03
CA THR A 185 3.16 -4.67 -5.06
C THR A 185 3.74 -5.23 -6.35
N SER A 186 4.95 -4.76 -6.67
CA SER A 186 5.89 -5.36 -7.63
C SER A 186 7.29 -5.31 -7.03
N HIS A 187 8.01 -6.42 -7.08
CA HIS A 187 9.32 -6.59 -6.44
C HIS A 187 10.49 -6.33 -7.42
N ARG A 188 11.73 -6.20 -6.92
CA ARG A 188 12.96 -5.94 -7.69
C ARG A 188 12.92 -4.64 -8.50
N ILE A 189 12.40 -3.58 -7.90
CA ILE A 189 12.30 -2.27 -8.54
C ILE A 189 13.50 -1.42 -8.10
N GLN A 190 14.20 -0.84 -9.08
CA GLN A 190 15.34 0.03 -8.78
C GLN A 190 14.88 1.43 -8.38
N THR A 191 15.72 2.17 -7.64
CA THR A 191 15.44 3.54 -7.19
C THR A 191 14.94 4.48 -8.28
N ARG A 192 15.56 4.47 -9.47
CA ARG A 192 15.13 5.31 -10.61
C ARG A 192 13.76 4.89 -11.15
N GLU A 193 13.48 3.59 -11.12
CA GLU A 193 12.20 3.04 -11.57
C GLU A 193 11.08 3.37 -10.60
N HIS A 194 11.32 3.36 -9.29
CA HIS A 194 10.35 3.83 -8.30
C HIS A 194 9.87 5.24 -8.62
N ILE A 195 10.80 6.17 -8.87
CA ILE A 195 10.51 7.57 -9.19
C ILE A 195 9.70 7.64 -10.49
N LEU A 196 10.20 6.99 -11.55
CA LEU A 196 9.55 6.99 -12.87
C LEU A 196 8.12 6.44 -12.80
N TYR A 197 7.93 5.32 -12.10
CA TYR A 197 6.64 4.64 -12.01
C TYR A 197 5.65 5.50 -11.22
N TRP A 198 6.09 6.06 -10.09
CA TRP A 198 5.29 6.96 -9.27
C TRP A 198 4.83 8.19 -10.05
N GLU A 199 5.76 8.94 -10.66
CA GLU A 199 5.43 10.14 -11.43
C GLU A 199 4.48 9.84 -12.59
N THR A 200 4.70 8.73 -13.30
CA THR A 200 3.85 8.32 -14.43
C THR A 200 2.43 7.99 -13.97
N LEU A 201 2.28 7.31 -12.82
CA LEU A 201 0.97 7.01 -12.24
C LEU A 201 0.26 8.28 -11.78
N GLN A 202 0.98 9.27 -11.25
CA GLN A 202 0.41 10.55 -10.82
C GLN A 202 -0.05 11.41 -12.01
N LYS A 203 0.76 11.53 -13.07
CA LYS A 203 0.40 12.32 -14.28
C LYS A 203 -0.89 11.83 -14.94
N LYS A 204 -1.09 10.51 -15.05
CA LYS A 204 -2.32 9.94 -15.66
C LYS A 204 -3.58 10.14 -14.81
N LYS A 205 -3.47 10.45 -13.52
CA LYS A 205 -4.63 10.81 -12.68
C LYS A 205 -5.18 12.19 -13.00
N HIS A 206 -4.32 13.16 -13.29
CA HIS A 206 -4.74 14.50 -13.69
C HIS A 206 -5.54 14.45 -15.00
N VAL A 207 -5.05 13.70 -15.99
CA VAL A 207 -5.74 13.52 -17.28
C VAL A 207 -7.12 12.84 -17.13
N ARG A 208 -7.26 11.90 -16.18
CA ARG A 208 -8.54 11.22 -15.93
C ARG A 208 -9.57 12.12 -15.23
N ARG A 209 -9.12 13.04 -14.36
CA ARG A 209 -9.99 14.01 -13.68
C ARG A 209 -10.43 15.17 -14.58
N GLU A 210 -9.57 15.64 -15.49
CA GLU A 210 -9.93 16.68 -16.46
C GLU A 210 -10.99 16.20 -17.46
N ARG A 211 -10.91 14.94 -17.92
CA ARG A 211 -11.96 14.38 -18.80
C ARG A 211 -13.31 14.18 -18.13
N SER A 212 -13.36 14.02 -16.80
CA SER A 212 -14.63 13.88 -16.09
C SER A 212 -15.39 15.20 -15.86
N ILE A 213 -14.79 16.35 -16.19
CA ILE A 213 -15.41 17.68 -16.00
C ILE A 213 -16.09 18.19 -17.29
N LEU A 214 -15.90 17.52 -18.44
CA LEU A 214 -16.34 18.02 -19.75
C LEU A 214 -17.43 17.21 -20.46
N GLU A 215 -18.10 16.26 -19.81
CA GLU A 215 -19.26 15.61 -20.44
C GLU A 215 -20.41 15.45 -19.44
N HIS A 216 -21.57 16.04 -19.77
CA HIS A 216 -22.92 15.45 -19.79
C HIS A 216 -23.89 16.47 -20.43
N PRO A 217 -25.03 16.07 -21.06
CA PRO A 217 -25.54 14.71 -21.25
C PRO A 217 -26.02 14.39 -22.70
N ARG A 218 -25.99 13.11 -23.09
CA ARG A 218 -27.18 12.38 -23.60
C ARG A 218 -26.89 10.88 -23.83
N ASN A 219 -27.73 10.06 -23.19
CA ASN A 219 -28.17 8.69 -23.51
C ASN A 219 -27.24 7.76 -24.30
N THR A 220 -26.83 6.65 -23.66
CA THR A 220 -27.16 5.28 -24.10
C THR A 220 -26.91 4.30 -22.96
N PHE A 221 -27.88 3.41 -22.72
CA PHE A 221 -27.72 2.15 -22.00
C PHE A 221 -26.54 1.35 -22.60
N ASP A 222 -25.62 0.87 -21.78
CA ASP A 222 -24.81 -0.31 -22.13
C ASP A 222 -24.49 -1.13 -20.88
N ASN A 223 -24.78 -2.42 -21.00
CA ASN A 223 -24.70 -3.44 -19.96
C ASN A 223 -23.29 -4.03 -19.92
N GLY A 224 -22.70 -4.11 -18.73
CA GLY A 224 -21.69 -5.13 -18.42
C GLY A 224 -20.23 -4.86 -18.81
N GLN A 225 -19.35 -5.05 -17.83
CA GLN A 225 -17.94 -5.50 -17.94
C GLN A 225 -17.01 -4.84 -18.99
N GLY A 226 -16.03 -4.04 -18.55
CA GLY A 226 -14.83 -3.81 -19.36
C GLY A 226 -13.96 -2.63 -18.94
N SER A 227 -12.78 -2.92 -18.37
CA SER A 227 -11.71 -1.95 -18.14
C SER A 227 -11.21 -1.36 -19.47
N ARG A 228 -11.48 -0.09 -19.80
CA ARG A 228 -10.76 0.57 -20.91
C ARG A 228 -9.56 1.34 -20.41
N CYS A 229 -8.39 0.82 -20.74
CA CYS A 229 -7.11 1.45 -20.55
C CYS A 229 -6.50 1.63 -21.94
N PHE A 230 -6.61 2.84 -22.51
CA PHE A 230 -6.11 3.11 -23.85
C PHE A 230 -4.59 3.36 -23.80
N LEU A 231 -3.84 2.51 -24.50
CA LEU A 231 -2.45 2.77 -24.90
C LEU A 231 -2.47 3.78 -26.05
N ILE A 232 -1.95 4.99 -25.83
CA ILE A 232 -1.62 5.88 -26.94
C ILE A 232 -0.32 5.35 -27.53
N ARG A 233 -0.39 4.68 -28.69
CA ARG A 233 0.78 4.47 -29.55
C ARG A 233 1.18 5.83 -30.12
N ASN A 234 2.43 6.23 -29.95
CA ASN A 234 2.99 7.37 -30.66
C ASN A 234 2.92 7.08 -32.18
N ARG A 235 2.25 7.95 -32.94
CA ARG A 235 2.51 8.04 -34.38
C ARG A 235 3.89 8.69 -34.54
N THR A 236 4.88 7.89 -34.93
CA THR A 236 6.01 8.41 -35.72
C THR A 236 5.44 8.90 -37.05
N SER A 237 5.49 10.21 -37.29
CA SER A 237 5.20 10.79 -38.61
C SER A 237 6.39 10.53 -39.54
N MET A 238 6.12 9.86 -40.66
CA MET A 238 6.82 10.12 -41.93
C MET A 238 6.27 11.41 -42.53
#